data_AF-A0A225DUM6-F1
#
_entry.id   AF-A0A225DUM6-F1
#
_cell.length_a   1.000
_cell.length_b   1.000
_cell.length_c   1.000
_cell.angle_alpha   90.00
_cell.angle_beta   90.00
_cell.angle_gamma   90.00
#
_symmetry.space_group_name_H-M   'P 1'
#
loop_
_entity.id
_entity.type
_entity.pdbx_description
1 polymer ?
#
loop_
_entity_poly.entity_id
_entity_poly.type
_entity_poly.pdbx_seq_one_letter_code
_entity_poly.pdbx_strand_id
1 'polypeptide(L)'
;MDGVKGRLGGRVPALLTSDEYAAYADVIVSVFGQDVTPSRTGKPGRPAGPRKVPPAGMCGATVHKTRVQNRVVSVNERVIFGALPAGSRANTSYLERPNGTDRHRNARKGRKTYRFSKAWAAHASMTHFTLLSDNFCWAVRTLATKDASGRKHPRTSAMAAGLADHVWSLKEWVTRPGVQR
;
A
#
# COMPACT_ATOMS: atom_id res chain seq x y z
N MET A 1 14.58 -7.37 -2.82
CA MET A 1 13.48 -6.98 -1.89
C MET A 1 13.98 -7.21 -0.47
N ASP A 2 15.22 -6.79 -0.21
CA ASP A 2 15.98 -7.40 0.86
C ASP A 2 15.59 -6.74 2.18
N GLY A 3 15.30 -7.56 3.18
CA GLY A 3 14.76 -7.12 4.46
C GLY A 3 13.25 -6.90 4.51
N VAL A 4 12.48 -7.05 3.43
CA VAL A 4 11.00 -6.95 3.48
C VAL A 4 10.42 -8.00 4.42
N LYS A 5 10.88 -9.25 4.31
CA LYS A 5 10.50 -10.34 5.21
C LYS A 5 10.83 -10.02 6.67
N GLY A 6 11.98 -9.38 6.92
CA GLY A 6 12.38 -8.92 8.25
C GLY A 6 11.44 -7.84 8.82
N ARG A 7 11.05 -6.85 8.00
CA ARG A 7 10.08 -5.81 8.40
C ARG A 7 8.69 -6.36 8.72
N LEU A 8 8.31 -7.48 8.09
CA LEU A 8 7.07 -8.18 8.40
C LEU A 8 7.19 -9.11 9.62
N GLY A 9 8.37 -9.20 10.25
CA GLY A 9 8.61 -10.12 11.36
C GLY A 9 8.55 -11.59 10.93
N GLY A 10 8.98 -11.89 9.71
CA GLY A 10 8.93 -13.23 9.13
C GLY A 10 7.56 -13.66 8.60
N ARG A 11 6.50 -12.87 8.84
CA ARG A 11 5.14 -13.18 8.39
C ARG A 11 5.03 -13.14 6.87
N VAL A 12 4.32 -14.12 6.33
CA VAL A 12 3.92 -14.14 4.92
C VAL A 12 2.65 -13.30 4.77
N PRO A 13 2.61 -12.31 3.87
CA PRO A 13 1.41 -11.50 3.65
C PRO A 13 0.32 -12.33 2.97
N ALA A 14 -0.91 -12.24 3.46
CA ALA A 14 -2.07 -12.91 2.85
C ALA A 14 -2.38 -12.38 1.44
N LEU A 15 -2.10 -11.09 1.17
CA LEU A 15 -2.28 -10.45 -0.12
C LEU A 15 -1.10 -9.50 -0.43
N LEU A 16 -0.52 -9.66 -1.61
CA LEU A 16 0.37 -8.67 -2.24
C LEU A 16 -0.26 -8.19 -3.55
N THR A 17 -0.21 -6.87 -3.77
CA THR A 17 -0.72 -6.25 -5.00
C THR A 17 0.39 -5.47 -5.71
N SER A 18 0.51 -5.63 -7.02
CA SER A 18 1.45 -4.87 -7.86
C SER A 18 0.79 -4.22 -9.09
N ASP A 19 1.55 -3.35 -9.75
CA ASP A 19 1.20 -2.62 -10.98
C ASP A 19 1.60 -3.35 -12.27
N GLU A 20 1.67 -4.69 -12.23
CA GLU A 20 1.93 -5.58 -13.39
C GLU A 20 3.35 -5.60 -13.94
N TYR A 21 4.33 -5.05 -13.23
CA TYR A 21 5.71 -5.27 -13.65
C TYR A 21 6.08 -6.76 -13.55
N ALA A 22 6.44 -7.35 -14.69
CA ALA A 22 6.56 -8.80 -14.86
C ALA A 22 7.51 -9.46 -13.85
N ALA A 23 8.60 -8.78 -13.49
CA ALA A 23 9.59 -9.30 -12.55
C ALA A 23 9.05 -9.49 -11.12
N TYR A 24 7.94 -8.84 -10.74
CA TYR A 24 7.43 -8.94 -9.38
C TYR A 24 6.93 -10.33 -9.02
N ALA A 25 6.37 -11.09 -9.97
CA ALA A 25 5.91 -12.44 -9.67
C ALA A 25 7.07 -13.31 -9.14
N ASP A 26 8.18 -13.33 -9.88
CA ASP A 26 9.37 -14.11 -9.53
C ASP A 26 10.04 -13.60 -8.26
N VAL A 27 10.13 -12.27 -8.09
CA VAL A 27 10.71 -11.65 -6.88
C VAL A 27 9.87 -11.96 -5.64
N ILE A 28 8.54 -11.98 -5.75
CA ILE A 28 7.68 -12.30 -4.62
C ILE A 28 7.88 -13.76 -4.20
N VAL A 29 7.93 -14.68 -5.17
CA VAL A 29 8.18 -16.10 -4.91
C VAL A 29 9.59 -16.34 -4.39
N SER A 30 10.60 -15.59 -4.84
CA SER A 30 11.96 -15.75 -4.32
C SER A 30 12.11 -15.33 -2.85
N VAL A 31 11.37 -14.30 -2.42
CA VAL A 31 11.43 -13.76 -1.05
C VAL A 31 10.54 -14.54 -0.08
N PHE A 32 9.31 -14.85 -0.48
CA PHE A 32 8.30 -15.45 0.40
C PHE A 32 8.04 -16.92 0.11
N GLY A 33 8.54 -17.46 -1.00
CA GLY A 33 8.30 -18.83 -1.41
C GLY A 33 8.90 -19.86 -0.45
N GLN A 34 8.23 -21.00 -0.37
CA GLN A 34 8.70 -22.20 0.31
C GLN A 34 9.34 -23.15 -0.69
N ASP A 35 10.43 -23.81 -0.30
CA ASP A 35 11.07 -24.83 -1.12
C ASP A 35 10.23 -26.11 -1.06
N VAL A 36 9.78 -26.57 -2.21
CA VAL A 36 9.05 -27.83 -2.36
C VAL A 36 9.85 -28.75 -3.26
N THR A 37 10.22 -29.91 -2.72
CA THR A 37 10.79 -31.01 -3.49
C THR A 37 9.65 -31.84 -4.07
N PRO A 38 9.48 -31.92 -5.39
CA PRO A 38 8.45 -32.74 -6.00
C PRO A 38 8.62 -34.22 -5.61
N SER A 39 7.51 -34.94 -5.48
CA SER A 39 7.56 -36.39 -5.29
C SER A 39 8.25 -37.04 -6.49
N ARG A 40 9.02 -38.11 -6.22
CA ARG A 40 9.66 -38.87 -7.29
C ARG A 40 8.58 -39.51 -8.17
N THR A 41 8.71 -39.31 -9.47
CA THR A 41 7.78 -39.85 -10.47
C THR A 41 7.94 -41.34 -10.72
N GLY A 42 9.03 -41.96 -10.22
CA GLY A 42 9.34 -43.38 -10.43
C GLY A 42 9.78 -43.73 -11.86
N LYS A 43 9.83 -42.75 -12.77
CA LYS A 43 10.25 -42.92 -14.16
C LYS A 43 11.78 -42.80 -14.29
N PRO A 44 12.41 -43.49 -15.25
CA PRO A 44 13.83 -43.29 -15.55
C PRO A 44 14.15 -41.83 -15.87
N GLY A 45 15.24 -41.30 -15.32
CA GLY A 45 15.69 -39.92 -15.51
C GLY A 45 16.10 -39.22 -14.21
N ARG A 46 16.67 -38.02 -14.34
CA ARG A 46 17.06 -37.19 -13.17
C ARG A 46 15.80 -36.74 -12.42
N PRO A 47 15.68 -37.01 -11.10
CA PRO A 47 14.58 -36.49 -10.30
C PRO A 47 14.49 -34.96 -10.37
N ALA A 48 13.27 -34.43 -10.37
CA ALA A 48 13.05 -32.99 -10.34
C ALA A 48 13.67 -32.39 -9.07
N GLY A 49 14.44 -31.30 -9.24
CA GLY A 49 15.04 -30.57 -8.12
C GLY A 49 13.99 -29.80 -7.31
N PRO A 50 14.37 -29.32 -6.11
CA PRO A 50 13.53 -28.42 -5.33
C PRO A 50 13.19 -27.15 -6.13
N ARG A 51 11.95 -26.66 -5.99
CA ARG A 51 11.52 -25.39 -6.57
C ARG A 51 10.81 -24.54 -5.52
N LYS A 52 10.95 -23.22 -5.63
CA LYS A 52 10.17 -22.28 -4.79
C LYS A 52 8.75 -22.17 -5.31
N VAL A 53 7.79 -22.25 -4.40
CA VAL A 53 6.38 -22.01 -4.68
C VAL A 53 5.82 -21.01 -3.67
N PRO A 54 4.80 -20.21 -4.03
CA PRO A 54 4.07 -19.40 -3.06
C PRO A 54 3.58 -20.28 -1.88
N PRO A 55 3.72 -19.84 -0.62
CA PRO A 55 3.15 -20.54 0.52
C PRO A 55 1.62 -20.64 0.42
N ALA A 56 1.06 -21.67 1.07
CA ALA A 56 -0.39 -21.81 1.16
C ALA A 56 -1.02 -20.59 1.84
N GLY A 57 -2.14 -20.11 1.29
CA GLY A 57 -2.84 -18.92 1.79
C GLY A 57 -2.26 -17.57 1.37
N MET A 58 -1.13 -17.54 0.63
CA MET A 58 -0.58 -16.33 0.06
C MET A 58 -1.22 -16.03 -1.31
N CYS A 59 -1.72 -14.81 -1.49
CA CYS A 59 -2.23 -14.32 -2.77
C CYS A 59 -1.33 -13.25 -3.37
N GLY A 60 -0.96 -13.43 -4.64
CA GLY A 60 -0.32 -12.40 -5.46
C GLY A 60 -1.29 -11.94 -6.53
N ALA A 61 -1.62 -10.65 -6.55
CA ALA A 61 -2.53 -10.07 -7.52
C ALA A 61 -1.95 -8.81 -8.16
N THR A 62 -2.45 -8.46 -9.32
CA THR A 62 -2.08 -7.26 -10.06
C THR A 62 -3.28 -6.43 -10.44
N VAL A 63 -3.01 -5.16 -10.74
CA VAL A 63 -4.00 -4.21 -11.22
C VAL A 63 -3.60 -3.74 -12.62
N HIS A 64 -4.33 -4.21 -13.63
CA HIS A 64 -4.21 -3.75 -15.01
C HIS A 64 -4.99 -2.45 -15.19
N LYS A 65 -4.33 -1.37 -15.62
CA LYS A 65 -5.00 -0.12 -15.96
C LYS A 65 -4.97 0.05 -17.48
N THR A 66 -6.11 -0.13 -18.15
CA THR A 66 -6.23 0.20 -19.56
C THR A 66 -6.31 1.71 -19.73
N ARG A 67 -5.49 2.26 -20.63
CA ARG A 67 -5.43 3.70 -20.89
C ARG A 67 -5.73 4.00 -22.35
N VAL A 68 -6.52 5.05 -22.57
CA VAL A 68 -6.76 5.65 -23.88
C VAL A 68 -6.46 7.14 -23.75
N GLN A 69 -5.62 7.68 -24.63
CA GLN A 69 -5.20 9.10 -24.59
C GLN A 69 -4.69 9.53 -23.20
N ASN A 70 -3.85 8.69 -22.58
CA ASN A 70 -3.29 8.88 -21.23
C ASN A 70 -4.30 8.92 -20.06
N ARG A 71 -5.60 8.68 -20.32
CA ARG A 71 -6.65 8.56 -19.30
C ARG A 71 -6.90 7.08 -18.99
N VAL A 72 -7.08 6.75 -17.72
CA VAL A 72 -7.48 5.40 -17.32
C VAL A 72 -8.95 5.22 -17.66
N VAL A 73 -9.26 4.23 -18.51
CA VAL A 73 -10.63 3.92 -18.96
C VAL A 73 -11.19 2.66 -18.31
N SER A 74 -10.32 1.74 -17.90
CA SER A 74 -10.72 0.57 -17.12
C SER A 74 -9.61 0.14 -16.17
N VAL A 75 -10.00 -0.54 -15.10
CA VAL A 75 -9.10 -1.12 -14.11
C VAL A 75 -9.55 -2.56 -13.90
N ASN A 76 -8.69 -3.52 -14.23
CA ASN A 76 -8.95 -4.95 -14.05
C ASN A 76 -7.99 -5.53 -13.02
N GLU A 77 -8.49 -6.50 -12.26
CA GLU A 77 -7.71 -7.21 -11.26
C GLU A 77 -7.33 -8.58 -11.84
N ARG A 78 -6.08 -9.01 -11.65
CA ARG A 78 -5.62 -10.35 -12.07
C ARG A 78 -4.90 -11.04 -10.94
N VAL A 79 -5.30 -12.26 -10.62
CA VAL A 79 -4.56 -13.11 -9.67
C VAL A 79 -3.44 -13.82 -10.43
N ILE A 80 -2.20 -13.70 -9.93
CA ILE A 80 -1.04 -14.41 -10.47
C ILE A 80 -0.92 -15.79 -9.81
N PHE A 81 -1.11 -15.86 -8.48
CA PHE A 81 -1.08 -17.10 -7.71
C PHE A 81 -1.91 -16.98 -6.44
N GLY A 82 -2.35 -18.12 -5.91
CA GLY A 82 -3.23 -18.20 -4.76
C GLY A 82 -4.67 -17.81 -5.11
N ALA A 83 -5.40 -17.31 -4.11
CA ALA A 83 -6.76 -16.82 -4.26
C ALA A 83 -6.96 -15.55 -3.44
N LEU A 84 -7.72 -14.59 -3.98
CA LEU A 84 -8.04 -13.37 -3.25
C LEU A 84 -8.79 -13.70 -1.95
N PRO A 85 -8.39 -13.12 -0.80
CA PRO A 85 -9.14 -13.28 0.43
C PRO A 85 -10.59 -12.80 0.27
N ALA A 86 -11.53 -13.46 0.94
CA ALA A 86 -12.94 -13.10 0.86
C ALA A 86 -13.17 -11.62 1.20
N GLY A 87 -13.95 -10.92 0.35
CA GLY A 87 -14.25 -9.49 0.50
C GLY A 87 -13.07 -8.55 0.16
N SER A 88 -11.92 -9.07 -0.26
CA SER A 88 -10.77 -8.25 -0.67
C SER A 88 -10.77 -7.96 -2.17
N ARG A 89 -10.11 -6.86 -2.56
CA ARG A 89 -9.84 -6.49 -3.95
C ARG A 89 -8.36 -6.18 -4.13
N ALA A 90 -7.80 -6.54 -5.27
CA ALA A 90 -6.48 -6.09 -5.66
C ALA A 90 -6.54 -4.59 -5.98
N ASN A 91 -5.82 -3.78 -5.21
CA ASN A 91 -5.82 -2.33 -5.40
C ASN A 91 -4.45 -1.75 -5.06
N THR A 92 -3.89 -0.87 -5.90
CA THR A 92 -2.65 -0.14 -5.58
C THR A 92 -2.90 1.30 -5.12
N SER A 93 -4.13 1.80 -5.30
CA SER A 93 -4.49 3.20 -5.03
C SER A 93 -4.32 3.59 -3.56
N TYR A 94 -4.44 2.65 -2.61
CA TYR A 94 -4.22 2.95 -1.20
C TYR A 94 -2.76 3.33 -0.90
N LEU A 95 -1.79 2.88 -1.71
CA LEU A 95 -0.39 3.32 -1.63
C LEU A 95 -0.10 4.48 -2.60
N GLU A 96 -0.65 4.42 -3.80
CA GLU A 96 -0.37 5.43 -4.83
C GLU A 96 -0.94 6.81 -4.48
N ARG A 97 -2.13 6.88 -3.87
CA ARG A 97 -2.76 8.14 -3.47
C ARG A 97 -1.96 8.90 -2.42
N PRO A 98 -1.59 8.33 -1.25
CA PRO A 98 -0.78 9.05 -0.29
C PRO A 98 0.58 9.43 -0.87
N ASN A 99 1.18 8.60 -1.74
CA ASN A 99 2.40 8.95 -2.45
C ASN A 99 2.21 10.16 -3.40
N GLY A 100 1.05 10.30 -4.03
CA GLY A 100 0.69 11.46 -4.85
C GLY A 100 0.52 12.72 -4.00
N THR A 101 -0.27 12.61 -2.92
CA THR A 101 -0.49 13.70 -1.96
C THR A 101 0.82 14.20 -1.37
N ASP A 102 1.68 13.29 -0.93
CA ASP A 102 2.98 13.61 -0.36
C ASP A 102 3.87 14.33 -1.37
N ARG A 103 3.98 13.85 -2.62
CA ARG A 103 4.74 14.57 -3.65
C ARG A 103 4.20 15.96 -3.98
N HIS A 104 2.90 16.19 -3.82
CA HIS A 104 2.28 17.48 -4.09
C HIS A 104 2.47 18.47 -2.94
N ARG A 105 2.37 18.02 -1.69
CA ARG A 105 2.47 18.87 -0.50
C ARG A 105 3.90 18.99 0.05
N ASN A 106 4.76 18.03 -0.23
CA ASN A 106 6.12 17.97 0.26
C ASN A 106 7.12 18.32 -0.84
N ALA A 107 7.61 19.57 -0.82
CA ALA A 107 8.60 20.06 -1.77
C ALA A 107 9.87 19.20 -1.83
N ARG A 108 10.22 18.49 -0.75
CA ARG A 108 11.38 17.59 -0.67
C ARG A 108 11.22 16.32 -1.50
N LYS A 109 10.01 16.03 -1.99
CA LYS A 109 9.66 14.86 -2.83
C LYS A 109 9.18 15.23 -4.22
N GLY A 110 9.21 16.52 -4.58
CA GLY A 110 8.92 16.98 -5.93
C GLY A 110 9.91 16.40 -6.95
N ARG A 111 9.42 15.78 -8.02
CA ARG A 111 10.26 15.24 -9.10
C ARG A 111 10.71 16.35 -10.05
N LYS A 112 11.94 16.26 -10.54
CA LYS A 112 12.53 17.22 -11.51
C LYS A 112 12.48 18.68 -11.02
N THR A 113 12.80 18.89 -9.75
CA THR A 113 12.90 20.23 -9.15
C THR A 113 14.26 20.42 -8.49
N TYR A 114 14.68 21.67 -8.30
CA TYR A 114 15.89 22.00 -7.52
C TYR A 114 15.70 21.87 -6.00
N ARG A 115 14.54 21.39 -5.52
CA ARG A 115 14.20 21.29 -4.08
C ARG A 115 14.53 19.93 -3.47
N PHE A 116 15.58 19.27 -3.94
CA PHE A 116 15.96 17.95 -3.46
C PHE A 116 16.35 17.98 -1.97
N SER A 117 15.96 16.95 -1.23
CA SER A 117 16.29 16.86 0.19
C SER A 117 17.73 16.39 0.40
N LYS A 118 18.54 17.20 1.09
CA LYS A 118 19.91 16.83 1.51
C LYS A 118 19.99 16.27 2.93
N ALA A 119 18.94 16.49 3.74
CA ALA A 119 18.89 16.03 5.13
C ALA A 119 17.82 14.94 5.29
N TRP A 120 18.25 13.74 5.73
CA TRP A 120 17.37 12.58 5.91
C TRP A 120 16.34 12.80 7.02
N ALA A 121 16.76 13.32 8.18
CA ALA A 121 15.86 13.58 9.31
C ALA A 121 14.71 14.53 8.93
N ALA A 122 15.02 15.60 8.20
CA ALA A 122 14.00 16.53 7.70
C ALA A 122 13.11 15.90 6.61
N HIS A 123 13.66 15.02 5.77
CA HIS A 123 12.88 14.27 4.78
C HIS A 123 11.86 13.34 5.43
N ALA A 124 12.30 12.57 6.42
CA ALA A 124 11.45 11.67 7.19
C ALA A 124 10.38 12.46 7.97
N SER A 125 10.78 13.51 8.69
CA SER A 125 9.86 14.36 9.46
C SER A 125 8.78 14.98 8.60
N MET A 126 9.14 15.54 7.43
CA MET A 126 8.17 16.13 6.51
C MET A 126 7.23 15.10 5.88
N THR A 127 7.72 13.87 5.67
CA THR A 127 6.88 12.74 5.22
C THR A 127 5.80 12.43 6.26
N HIS A 128 6.20 12.27 7.53
CA HIS A 128 5.25 12.01 8.62
C HIS A 128 4.28 13.18 8.80
N PHE A 129 4.79 14.41 8.80
CA PHE A 129 3.96 15.62 8.89
C PHE A 129 2.89 15.65 7.81
N THR A 130 3.26 15.40 6.54
CA THR A 130 2.34 15.48 5.41
C THR A 130 1.31 14.35 5.44
N LEU A 131 1.73 13.11 5.73
CA LEU A 131 0.82 11.97 5.82
C LEU A 131 -0.16 12.09 6.99
N LEU A 132 0.31 12.53 8.16
CA LEU A 132 -0.54 12.64 9.34
C LEU A 132 -1.47 13.85 9.24
N SER A 133 -0.99 15.01 8.80
CA SER A 133 -1.86 16.17 8.59
C SER A 133 -2.93 15.91 7.52
N ASP A 134 -2.64 15.16 6.46
CA ASP A 134 -3.66 14.74 5.48
C ASP A 134 -4.74 13.86 6.10
N ASN A 135 -4.37 12.93 6.99
CA ASN A 135 -5.32 12.00 7.58
C ASN A 135 -6.15 12.61 8.72
N PHE A 136 -5.57 13.49 9.53
CA PHE A 136 -6.21 14.04 10.73
C PHE A 136 -6.82 15.43 10.53
N CYS A 137 -6.18 16.28 9.72
CA CYS A 137 -6.55 17.69 9.59
C CYS A 137 -7.34 18.00 8.31
N TRP A 138 -7.26 17.16 7.28
CA TRP A 138 -7.90 17.43 5.99
C TRP A 138 -9.19 16.61 5.81
N ALA A 139 -10.34 17.28 5.85
CA ALA A 139 -11.63 16.65 5.57
C ALA A 139 -11.88 16.54 4.07
N VAL A 140 -11.95 15.32 3.54
CA VAL A 140 -12.22 15.09 2.12
C VAL A 140 -13.71 15.02 1.85
N ARG A 141 -14.16 15.67 0.76
CA ARG A 141 -15.58 15.75 0.38
C ARG A 141 -16.24 14.38 0.20
N THR A 142 -15.47 13.37 -0.23
CA THR A 142 -15.97 12.00 -0.46
C THR A 142 -16.26 11.23 0.82
N LEU A 143 -15.73 11.67 1.97
CA LEU A 143 -15.99 11.05 3.27
C LEU A 143 -17.04 11.81 4.08
N ALA A 144 -17.48 12.99 3.61
CA ALA A 144 -18.48 13.79 4.30
C ALA A 144 -19.77 12.98 4.49
N THR A 145 -20.27 12.95 5.72
CA THR A 145 -21.54 12.29 6.06
C THR A 145 -22.69 13.28 5.96
N LYS A 146 -23.91 12.79 5.87
CA LYS A 146 -25.12 13.61 5.98
C LYS A 146 -25.88 13.23 7.23
N ASP A 147 -26.38 14.20 7.96
CA ASP A 147 -27.34 13.94 9.03
C ASP A 147 -28.76 13.73 8.48
N ALA A 148 -29.71 13.46 9.38
CA ALA A 148 -31.11 13.26 9.04
C ALA A 148 -31.77 14.48 8.34
N SER A 149 -31.23 15.69 8.54
CA SER A 149 -31.69 16.91 7.87
C SER A 149 -31.06 17.10 6.48
N GLY A 150 -30.14 16.21 6.08
CA GLY A 150 -29.40 16.29 4.82
C GLY A 150 -28.19 17.22 4.86
N ARG A 151 -27.87 17.82 6.01
CA ARG A 151 -26.69 18.68 6.18
C ARG A 151 -25.43 17.84 6.14
N LYS A 152 -24.45 18.30 5.35
CA LYS A 152 -23.16 17.64 5.19
C LYS A 152 -22.23 17.98 6.35
N HIS A 153 -21.63 16.96 6.95
CA HIS A 153 -20.63 17.06 8.01
C HIS A 153 -19.26 16.65 7.44
N PRO A 154 -18.24 17.52 7.51
CA PRO A 154 -16.89 17.19 7.09
C PRO A 154 -16.35 16.00 7.89
N ARG A 155 -15.65 15.09 7.21
CA ARG A 155 -15.03 13.92 7.84
C ARG A 155 -13.65 13.68 7.26
N THR A 156 -12.67 13.44 8.13
CA THR A 156 -11.30 13.09 7.73
C THR A 156 -11.13 11.57 7.58
N SER A 157 -10.02 11.13 7.00
CA SER A 157 -9.68 9.70 6.93
C SER A 157 -9.50 9.09 8.32
N ALA A 158 -8.90 9.82 9.26
CA ALA A 158 -8.76 9.38 10.65
C ALA A 158 -10.13 9.19 11.33
N MET A 159 -11.08 10.09 11.11
CA MET A 159 -12.46 9.92 11.60
C MET A 159 -13.20 8.78 10.89
N ALA A 160 -12.91 8.53 9.62
CA ALA A 160 -13.46 7.38 8.90
C ALA A 160 -12.97 6.04 9.48
N ALA A 161 -11.70 6.01 9.92
CA ALA A 161 -11.08 4.85 10.54
C ALA A 161 -11.34 4.74 12.06
N GLY A 162 -12.06 5.67 12.68
CA GLY A 162 -12.30 5.69 14.13
C GLY A 162 -11.07 6.06 14.98
N LEU A 163 -10.05 6.65 14.36
CA LEU A 163 -8.82 7.10 15.03
C LEU A 163 -8.91 8.54 15.58
N ALA A 164 -9.97 9.26 15.20
CA ALA A 164 -10.25 10.62 15.64
C ALA A 164 -11.77 10.83 15.69
N ASP A 165 -12.21 11.72 16.57
CA ASP A 165 -13.60 12.08 16.80
C ASP A 165 -14.00 13.42 16.13
N HIS A 166 -13.02 14.22 15.71
CA HIS A 166 -13.23 15.49 15.04
C HIS A 166 -12.14 15.81 14.00
N VAL A 167 -12.35 16.89 13.25
CA VAL A 167 -11.35 17.41 12.30
C VAL A 167 -10.32 18.24 13.06
N TRP A 168 -9.09 17.77 13.08
CA TRP A 168 -8.00 18.42 13.81
C TRP A 168 -7.60 19.72 13.11
N SER A 169 -7.39 20.79 13.89
CA SER A 169 -6.64 21.93 13.35
C SER A 169 -5.15 21.60 13.30
N LEU A 170 -4.40 22.22 12.38
CA LEU A 170 -2.94 22.03 12.33
C LEU A 170 -2.29 22.42 13.66
N LYS A 171 -2.74 23.51 14.29
CA LYS A 171 -2.24 23.97 15.60
C LYS A 171 -2.43 22.90 16.65
N GLU A 172 -3.66 22.43 16.79
CA GLU A 172 -4.01 21.39 17.77
C GLU A 172 -3.16 20.12 17.56
N TRP A 173 -3.04 19.68 16.30
CA TRP A 173 -2.28 18.49 15.94
C TRP A 173 -0.79 18.60 16.29
N VAL A 174 -0.13 19.73 16.00
CA VAL A 174 1.30 19.90 16.33
C VAL A 174 1.55 20.13 17.82
N THR A 175 0.56 20.65 18.56
CA THR A 175 0.68 20.90 19.99
C THR A 175 0.26 19.73 20.86
N ARG A 176 -0.44 18.73 20.31
CA ARG A 176 -0.90 17.58 21.08
C ARG A 176 0.30 16.70 21.48
N PRO A 177 0.51 16.44 22.78
CA PRO A 177 1.61 15.60 23.22
C PRO A 177 1.43 14.17 22.70
N GLY A 178 2.45 13.65 22.01
CA GLY A 178 2.43 12.28 21.46
C GLY A 178 2.53 11.18 22.52
N VAL A 179 2.92 11.55 23.76
CA VAL A 179 2.93 10.67 24.93
C VAL A 179 2.16 11.39 26.03
N GLN A 180 0.98 10.86 26.36
CA GLN A 180 0.26 11.21 27.58
C GLN A 180 0.72 10.19 28.62
N ARG A 181 1.43 10.66 29.67
CA ARG A 181 1.77 9.83 30.83
C ARG A 181 0.56 9.67 31.73
#